data_AF-A0A7G5CCF5-F1
#
_entry.id   AF-A0A7G5CCF5-F1
#
_cell.length_a   1.000
_cell.length_b   1.000
_cell.length_c   1.000
_cell.angle_alpha   90.00
_cell.angle_beta   90.00
_cell.angle_gamma   90.00
#
_symmetry.space_group_name_H-M   'P 1'
#
loop_
_entity.id
_entity.type
_entity.pdbx_description
1 polymer ?
#
loop_
_entity_poly.entity_id
_entity_poly.type
_entity_poly.pdbx_seq_one_letter_code
_entity_poly.pdbx_strand_id
1 'polypeptide(L)'
;MPNIRETVRALISAFNVHNYARNTVKTNFTLQSEGKEDYIVVSFEKSMNTYQCRRYLNSIKRKIIREFYGIEESNDAEILDTAKLIFDVNSFPFNISDRDWFWDEQNGYKFVIPIDQGVIFNLKSHLASSLEKDILEDMQISSTTVPFNKRKYLCCSKFDTKESRQQFEHRFLSRMRERYENVPKKPLKVEGNSVYIKDVFDDARFIDSVTRRVAWLVGMYLGVDSDANHKVKLFKDMIVESIGQLTGVAIYGFVCASPLGREEASILIPNIKGNEGARLLTNEEALKLNYAFNGAVFCDLYGKTQGKLLVNGSSGVYGIDFSNKEISHCVITKIIESSVINKDHELSIDPELHFRELSPAQSPFNSPIHAGPSGLRTPPNQRSRSRSRDSGIGESPPKPKDSGASSGGPEPSTELSDMEWESSIHFQNGRLPNGHLDKAQLARLSSPTGKSQDGALEGFPRL
;
A
#
# COMPACT_ATOMS: atom_id res chain seq x y z
N MET A 1 2.20 -17.21 -23.05
CA MET A 1 3.16 -17.27 -21.91
C MET A 1 2.85 -16.09 -21.00
N PRO A 2 2.87 -16.25 -19.67
CA PRO A 2 2.69 -15.11 -18.76
C PRO A 2 3.74 -14.04 -19.06
N ASN A 3 3.34 -12.77 -19.00
CA ASN A 3 4.25 -11.65 -19.14
C ASN A 3 5.09 -11.57 -17.85
N ILE A 4 6.28 -12.18 -17.87
CA ILE A 4 7.18 -12.28 -16.70
C ILE A 4 7.37 -10.91 -16.04
N ARG A 5 7.51 -9.85 -16.85
CA ARG A 5 7.67 -8.49 -16.34
C ARG A 5 6.45 -7.99 -15.55
N GLU A 6 5.24 -8.27 -16.02
CA GLU A 6 4.01 -7.93 -15.29
C GLU A 6 3.89 -8.73 -13.99
N THR A 7 4.19 -10.03 -14.03
CA THR A 7 4.18 -10.87 -12.83
C THR A 7 5.20 -10.39 -11.80
N VAL A 8 6.42 -10.05 -12.23
CA VAL A 8 7.46 -9.51 -11.34
C VAL A 8 7.04 -8.15 -10.76
N ARG A 9 6.49 -7.24 -11.58
CA ARG A 9 5.95 -5.97 -11.09
C ARG A 9 4.88 -6.19 -10.01
N ALA A 10 3.94 -7.09 -10.25
CA ALA A 10 2.89 -7.42 -9.29
C ALA A 10 3.48 -8.03 -8.00
N LEU A 11 4.49 -8.89 -8.10
CA LEU A 11 5.18 -9.48 -6.93
C LEU A 11 5.92 -8.43 -6.10
N ILE A 12 6.60 -7.47 -6.74
CA ILE A 12 7.28 -6.37 -6.06
C ILE A 12 6.25 -5.49 -5.32
N SER A 13 5.16 -5.15 -5.99
CA SER A 13 4.05 -4.40 -5.39
C SER A 13 3.46 -5.13 -4.18
N ALA A 14 3.19 -6.44 -4.32
CA ALA A 14 2.72 -7.29 -3.23
C ALA A 14 3.70 -7.29 -2.05
N PHE A 15 4.99 -7.47 -2.32
CA PHE A 15 6.04 -7.48 -1.30
C PHE A 15 6.07 -6.16 -0.53
N ASN A 16 6.05 -5.03 -1.22
CA ASN A 16 6.03 -3.70 -0.61
C ASN A 16 4.80 -3.49 0.29
N VAL A 17 3.60 -3.71 -0.26
CA VAL A 17 2.34 -3.45 0.44
C VAL A 17 2.16 -4.40 1.63
N HIS A 18 2.48 -5.69 1.50
CA HIS A 18 2.37 -6.64 2.62
C HIS A 18 3.33 -6.30 3.75
N ASN A 19 4.60 -6.01 3.47
CA ASN A 19 5.56 -5.65 4.51
C ASN A 19 5.18 -4.33 5.21
N TYR A 20 4.62 -3.37 4.46
CA TYR A 20 4.07 -2.15 5.03
C TYR A 20 2.88 -2.43 5.95
N ALA A 21 1.88 -3.19 5.48
CA ALA A 21 0.64 -3.47 6.20
C ALA A 21 0.88 -4.27 7.50
N ARG A 22 1.79 -5.24 7.48
CA ARG A 22 2.19 -6.01 8.68
C ARG A 22 3.16 -5.25 9.59
N ASN A 23 3.62 -4.07 9.17
CA ASN A 23 4.67 -3.31 9.85
C ASN A 23 5.95 -4.14 10.07
N THR A 24 6.27 -5.04 9.14
CA THR A 24 7.44 -5.93 9.23
C THR A 24 8.72 -5.16 8.90
N VAL A 25 8.75 -4.54 7.72
CA VAL A 25 9.87 -3.74 7.23
C VAL A 25 9.35 -2.74 6.20
N LYS A 26 9.88 -1.52 6.19
CA LYS A 26 9.55 -0.55 5.15
C LYS A 26 10.39 -0.84 3.91
N THR A 27 9.76 -0.94 2.74
CA THR A 27 10.42 -1.23 1.47
C THR A 27 9.82 -0.35 0.38
N ASN A 28 10.64 0.10 -0.56
CA ASN A 28 10.28 1.01 -1.66
C ASN A 28 10.72 0.44 -3.01
N PHE A 29 10.66 -0.88 -3.16
CA PHE A 29 11.24 -1.56 -4.31
C PHE A 29 10.51 -1.15 -5.58
N THR A 30 11.25 -0.76 -6.62
CA THR A 30 10.68 -0.42 -7.94
C THR A 30 11.25 -1.34 -9.01
N LEU A 31 10.47 -1.60 -10.06
CA LEU A 31 10.93 -2.34 -11.24
C LEU A 31 11.38 -1.36 -12.31
N GLN A 32 12.67 -1.37 -12.64
CA GLN A 32 13.25 -0.54 -13.70
C GLN A 32 13.83 -1.43 -14.81
N SER A 33 14.00 -0.86 -16.01
CA SER A 33 14.60 -1.57 -17.14
C SER A 33 15.78 -0.79 -17.67
N GLU A 34 16.90 -1.48 -17.90
CA GLU A 34 18.03 -0.95 -18.66
C GLU A 34 18.22 -1.82 -19.91
N GLY A 35 17.91 -1.26 -21.08
CA GLY A 35 17.89 -2.00 -22.33
C GLY A 35 16.83 -3.12 -22.34
N LYS A 36 17.30 -4.38 -22.26
CA LYS A 36 16.43 -5.59 -22.28
C LYS A 36 16.32 -6.28 -20.92
N GLU A 37 17.05 -5.80 -19.93
CA GLU A 37 17.10 -6.42 -18.62
C GLU A 37 16.25 -5.59 -17.65
N ASP A 38 15.51 -6.31 -16.80
CA ASP A 38 14.71 -5.74 -15.73
C ASP A 38 15.44 -5.94 -14.40
N TYR A 39 15.41 -4.92 -13.54
CA TYR A 39 16.07 -4.92 -12.23
C TYR A 39 15.15 -4.36 -11.15
N ILE A 40 15.32 -4.84 -9.92
CA ILE A 40 14.70 -4.22 -8.74
C ILE A 40 15.62 -3.11 -8.25
N VAL A 41 15.08 -1.92 -8.01
CA VAL A 41 15.82 -0.79 -7.46
C VAL A 41 15.30 -0.45 -6.06
N VAL A 42 16.24 -0.31 -5.13
CA VAL A 42 16.02 0.24 -3.78
C VAL A 42 16.67 1.62 -3.71
N SER A 43 15.86 2.64 -3.42
CA SER A 43 16.32 4.03 -3.33
C SER A 43 16.51 4.46 -1.87
N PHE A 44 17.61 5.14 -1.59
CA PHE A 44 17.95 5.64 -0.26
C PHE A 44 17.93 7.17 -0.23
N GLU A 45 17.65 7.75 0.92
CA GLU A 45 17.79 9.19 1.11
C GLU A 45 19.24 9.61 0.83
N LYS A 46 19.41 10.72 0.10
CA LYS A 46 20.72 11.25 -0.31
C LYS A 46 21.72 11.43 0.83
N SER A 47 21.23 11.68 2.04
CA SER A 47 22.03 11.86 3.24
C SER A 47 22.68 10.56 3.75
N MET A 48 22.18 9.40 3.32
CA MET A 48 22.65 8.11 3.79
C MET A 48 23.98 7.72 3.14
N ASN A 49 24.91 7.25 3.95
CA ASN A 49 26.13 6.62 3.47
C ASN A 49 25.96 5.11 3.24
N THR A 50 26.90 4.49 2.53
CA THR A 50 26.87 3.06 2.19
C THR A 50 26.73 2.15 3.42
N TYR A 51 27.31 2.50 4.56
CA TYR A 51 27.18 1.71 5.78
C TYR A 51 25.74 1.69 6.30
N GLN A 52 25.07 2.85 6.33
CA GLN A 52 23.66 2.95 6.71
C GLN A 52 22.77 2.17 5.73
N CYS A 53 22.99 2.30 4.42
CA CYS A 53 22.22 1.57 3.41
C CYS A 53 22.41 0.04 3.55
N ARG A 54 23.65 -0.43 3.76
CA ARG A 54 23.95 -1.85 4.01
C ARG A 54 23.27 -2.37 5.28
N ARG A 55 23.28 -1.57 6.37
CA ARG A 55 22.59 -1.92 7.61
C ARG A 55 21.09 -2.08 7.41
N TYR A 56 20.47 -1.19 6.63
CA TYR A 56 19.06 -1.35 6.25
C TYR A 56 18.82 -2.66 5.52
N LEU A 57 19.56 -2.93 4.42
CA LEU A 57 19.36 -4.13 3.61
C LEU A 57 19.57 -5.41 4.44
N ASN A 58 20.61 -5.46 5.26
CA ASN A 58 20.87 -6.58 6.19
C ASN A 58 19.73 -6.75 7.22
N SER A 59 19.05 -5.67 7.60
CA SER A 59 17.93 -5.74 8.54
C SER A 59 16.67 -6.37 7.94
N ILE A 60 16.48 -6.31 6.61
CA ILE A 60 15.31 -6.85 5.91
C ILE A 60 15.17 -8.35 6.19
N LYS A 61 16.23 -9.12 5.95
CA LYS A 61 16.28 -10.56 6.25
C LYS A 61 15.84 -10.84 7.68
N ARG A 62 16.43 -10.14 8.65
CA ARG A 62 16.11 -10.35 10.07
C ARG A 62 14.63 -10.08 10.30
N LYS A 63 14.13 -8.91 9.92
CA LYS A 63 12.72 -8.51 10.12
C LYS A 63 11.72 -9.49 9.49
N ILE A 64 11.99 -9.95 8.27
CA ILE A 64 11.15 -10.94 7.56
C ILE A 64 11.12 -12.28 8.31
N ILE A 65 12.27 -12.79 8.75
CA ILE A 65 12.31 -14.07 9.49
C ILE A 65 11.64 -13.94 10.86
N ARG A 66 11.85 -12.84 11.58
CA ARG A 66 11.16 -12.58 12.85
C ARG A 66 9.64 -12.56 12.67
N GLU A 67 9.16 -11.91 11.61
CA GLU A 67 7.74 -11.88 11.29
C GLU A 67 7.19 -13.30 11.10
N PHE A 68 7.77 -14.10 10.21
CA PHE A 68 7.17 -15.39 9.86
C PHE A 68 7.41 -16.52 10.88
N TYR A 69 8.41 -16.38 11.74
CA TYR A 69 8.79 -17.43 12.70
C TYR A 69 8.70 -17.03 14.17
N GLY A 70 8.37 -15.78 14.49
CA GLY A 70 8.22 -15.32 15.88
C GLY A 70 9.53 -15.33 16.69
N ILE A 71 10.67 -15.24 16.00
CA ILE A 71 11.99 -15.34 16.62
C ILE A 71 12.44 -13.94 17.07
N GLU A 72 12.22 -13.56 18.33
CA GLU A 72 12.53 -12.21 18.84
C GLU A 72 14.04 -11.99 19.08
N GLU A 73 14.72 -12.96 19.69
CA GLU A 73 16.13 -12.86 20.10
C GLU A 73 16.96 -14.03 19.57
N SER A 74 17.51 -13.87 18.36
CA SER A 74 18.39 -14.87 17.75
C SER A 74 19.60 -14.23 17.10
N ASN A 75 20.69 -14.99 17.11
CA ASN A 75 21.92 -14.63 16.42
C ASN A 75 21.75 -14.79 14.89
N ASP A 76 22.69 -14.24 14.12
CA ASP A 76 22.59 -14.24 12.65
C ASP A 76 22.65 -15.65 12.02
N ALA A 77 23.28 -16.62 12.71
CA ALA A 77 23.35 -18.01 12.24
C ALA A 77 21.98 -18.69 12.34
N GLU A 78 21.28 -18.54 13.45
CA GLU A 78 19.93 -19.06 13.63
C GLU A 78 18.93 -18.39 12.66
N ILE A 79 19.01 -17.06 12.50
CA ILE A 79 18.17 -16.36 11.50
C ILE A 79 18.45 -16.88 10.08
N LEU A 80 19.71 -17.18 9.75
CA LEU A 80 20.08 -17.76 8.46
C LEU A 80 19.52 -19.19 8.30
N ASP A 81 19.64 -20.03 9.32
CA ASP A 81 19.16 -21.42 9.27
C ASP A 81 17.64 -21.48 9.18
N THR A 82 16.94 -20.61 9.89
CA THR A 82 15.48 -20.45 9.74
C THR A 82 15.12 -19.95 8.35
N ALA A 83 15.86 -18.97 7.80
CA ALA A 83 15.63 -18.49 6.43
C ALA A 83 15.75 -19.60 5.38
N LYS A 84 16.71 -20.53 5.56
CA LYS A 84 16.89 -21.67 4.65
C LYS A 84 15.69 -22.60 4.59
N LEU A 85 14.78 -22.59 5.57
CA LEU A 85 13.59 -23.43 5.55
C LEU A 85 12.59 -23.00 4.47
N ILE A 86 12.39 -21.69 4.27
CA ILE A 86 11.44 -21.15 3.28
C ILE A 86 12.13 -20.60 2.03
N PHE A 87 13.16 -19.77 2.21
CA PHE A 87 13.68 -18.90 1.15
C PHE A 87 14.92 -19.48 0.46
N ASP A 88 15.17 -19.05 -0.77
CA ASP A 88 16.48 -19.17 -1.39
C ASP A 88 17.43 -18.12 -0.82
N VAL A 89 18.26 -18.54 0.14
CA VAL A 89 19.17 -17.66 0.87
C VAL A 89 20.33 -17.14 0.03
N ASN A 90 20.54 -17.69 -1.18
CA ASN A 90 21.56 -17.21 -2.12
C ASN A 90 21.05 -16.05 -2.99
N SER A 91 19.79 -15.68 -2.85
CA SER A 91 19.10 -14.69 -3.67
C SER A 91 18.54 -13.55 -2.81
N PHE A 92 18.29 -12.39 -3.40
CA PHE A 92 17.69 -11.24 -2.72
C PHE A 92 16.31 -11.61 -2.13
N PRO A 93 15.92 -11.10 -0.94
CA PRO A 93 16.61 -10.12 -0.07
C PRO A 93 17.62 -10.71 0.93
N PHE A 94 18.00 -11.98 0.79
CA PHE A 94 18.85 -12.67 1.78
C PHE A 94 20.33 -12.63 1.45
N ASN A 95 20.65 -12.55 0.17
CA ASN A 95 22.00 -12.34 -0.34
C ASN A 95 22.08 -10.97 -1.03
N ILE A 96 23.07 -10.18 -0.63
CA ILE A 96 23.30 -8.81 -1.09
C ILE A 96 24.74 -8.78 -1.61
N SER A 97 24.93 -8.54 -2.91
CA SER A 97 26.25 -8.46 -3.53
C SER A 97 26.82 -7.05 -3.42
N ASP A 98 28.14 -6.93 -3.24
CA ASP A 98 28.84 -5.64 -3.22
C ASP A 98 28.84 -4.94 -4.60
N ARG A 99 28.52 -5.66 -5.68
CA ARG A 99 28.55 -5.14 -7.06
C ARG A 99 27.30 -4.38 -7.47
N ASP A 100 26.31 -4.32 -6.58
CA ASP A 100 24.94 -3.91 -6.90
C ASP A 100 24.67 -2.45 -6.47
N TRP A 101 25.72 -1.71 -6.08
CA TRP A 101 25.63 -0.32 -5.58
C TRP A 101 25.90 0.69 -6.69
N PHE A 102 25.00 1.66 -6.82
CA PHE A 102 25.11 2.78 -7.74
C PHE A 102 25.01 4.09 -6.96
N TRP A 103 25.89 5.04 -7.23
CA TRP A 103 25.80 6.39 -6.69
C TRP A 103 25.32 7.34 -7.78
N ASP A 104 24.33 8.16 -7.43
CA ASP A 104 23.80 9.22 -8.25
C ASP A 104 23.96 10.52 -7.48
N GLU A 105 24.69 11.49 -8.04
CA GLU A 105 24.94 12.78 -7.36
C GLU A 105 23.65 13.52 -7.00
N GLN A 106 22.58 13.27 -7.75
CA GLN A 106 21.27 13.89 -7.54
C GLN A 106 20.44 13.09 -6.53
N ASN A 107 20.46 11.75 -6.61
CA ASN A 107 19.51 10.88 -5.91
C ASN A 107 20.13 9.99 -4.81
N GLY A 108 21.42 10.17 -4.50
CA GLY A 108 22.11 9.38 -3.50
C GLY A 108 22.45 7.96 -3.95
N TYR A 109 22.60 7.06 -2.97
CA TYR A 109 22.84 5.64 -3.25
C TYR A 109 21.56 4.95 -3.73
N LYS A 110 21.73 4.09 -4.72
CA LYS A 110 20.74 3.12 -5.18
C LYS A 110 21.34 1.72 -5.09
N PHE A 111 20.50 0.75 -4.77
CA PHE A 111 20.86 -0.67 -4.80
C PHE A 111 20.05 -1.37 -5.87
N VAL A 112 20.71 -2.00 -6.84
CA VAL A 112 20.11 -2.54 -8.06
C VAL A 112 20.31 -4.04 -8.10
N ILE A 113 19.20 -4.78 -8.14
CA ILE A 113 19.19 -6.23 -8.02
C ILE A 113 18.75 -6.85 -9.36
N PRO A 114 19.55 -7.72 -9.98
CA PRO A 114 19.12 -8.48 -11.15
C PRO A 114 17.98 -9.44 -10.79
N ILE A 115 17.01 -9.57 -11.70
CA ILE A 115 15.88 -10.47 -11.50
C ILE A 115 16.21 -11.85 -12.04
N ASP A 116 16.57 -12.76 -11.13
CA ASP A 116 16.75 -14.18 -11.41
C ASP A 116 15.60 -15.04 -10.83
N GLN A 117 15.69 -16.35 -11.06
CA GLN A 117 14.68 -17.30 -10.58
C GLN A 117 14.62 -17.39 -9.05
N GLY A 118 15.73 -17.17 -8.34
CA GLY A 118 15.77 -17.18 -6.89
C GLY A 118 15.12 -15.94 -6.28
N VAL A 119 15.29 -14.77 -6.90
CA VAL A 119 14.56 -13.54 -6.55
C VAL A 119 13.06 -13.72 -6.74
N ILE A 120 12.63 -14.24 -7.90
CA ILE A 120 11.21 -14.52 -8.17
C ILE A 120 10.65 -15.51 -7.15
N PHE A 121 11.38 -16.59 -6.86
CA PHE A 121 10.99 -17.57 -5.84
C PHE A 121 10.81 -16.91 -4.47
N ASN A 122 11.76 -16.08 -4.04
CA ASN A 122 11.69 -15.41 -2.74
C ASN A 122 10.48 -14.46 -2.63
N LEU A 123 10.16 -13.71 -3.69
CA LEU A 123 8.97 -12.84 -3.71
C LEU A 123 7.67 -13.66 -3.63
N LYS A 124 7.58 -14.77 -4.36
CA LYS A 124 6.41 -15.67 -4.30
C LYS A 124 6.28 -16.36 -2.94
N SER A 125 7.39 -16.81 -2.35
CA SER A 125 7.41 -17.41 -1.02
C SER A 125 6.99 -16.42 0.05
N HIS A 126 7.42 -15.15 -0.03
CA HIS A 126 6.96 -14.10 0.87
C HIS A 126 5.44 -13.89 0.78
N LEU A 127 4.88 -13.86 -0.44
CA LEU A 127 3.44 -13.77 -0.65
C LEU A 127 2.69 -15.00 -0.08
N ALA A 128 3.19 -16.21 -0.33
CA ALA A 128 2.61 -17.45 0.19
C ALA A 128 2.62 -17.49 1.72
N SER A 129 3.75 -17.17 2.34
CA SER A 129 3.90 -17.10 3.80
C SER A 129 3.03 -16.00 4.41
N SER A 130 2.85 -14.86 3.73
CA SER A 130 1.94 -13.80 4.18
C SER A 130 0.48 -14.27 4.18
N LEU A 131 0.03 -14.94 3.10
CA LEU A 131 -1.32 -15.49 3.01
C LEU A 131 -1.57 -16.60 4.03
N GLU A 132 -0.58 -17.48 4.24
CA GLU A 132 -0.62 -18.51 5.29
C GLU A 132 -0.77 -17.88 6.67
N LYS A 133 0.08 -16.89 6.98
CA LYS A 133 0.10 -16.25 8.30
C LYS A 133 -1.22 -15.57 8.64
N ASP A 134 -1.84 -14.87 7.68
CA ASP A 134 -3.19 -14.29 7.85
C ASP A 134 -4.25 -15.31 8.26
N ILE A 135 -4.15 -16.55 7.75
CA ILE A 135 -5.08 -17.61 8.11
C ILE A 135 -4.78 -18.14 9.52
N LEU A 136 -3.50 -18.36 9.83
CA LEU A 136 -3.08 -18.89 11.14
C LEU A 136 -3.46 -17.94 12.29
N GLU A 137 -3.21 -16.63 12.13
CA GLU A 137 -3.57 -15.61 13.12
C GLU A 137 -5.08 -15.53 13.34
N ASP A 138 -5.88 -15.52 12.28
CA ASP A 138 -7.34 -15.48 12.36
C ASP A 138 -7.95 -16.73 12.99
N MET A 139 -7.26 -17.86 12.87
CA MET A 139 -7.64 -19.12 13.48
C MET A 139 -7.12 -19.27 14.91
N GLN A 140 -6.14 -18.45 15.30
CA GLN A 140 -5.37 -18.61 16.54
C GLN A 140 -4.79 -20.02 16.70
N ILE A 141 -4.31 -20.60 15.58
CA ILE A 141 -3.61 -21.88 15.58
C ILE A 141 -2.15 -21.69 15.18
N SER A 142 -1.27 -22.51 15.73
CA SER A 142 0.12 -22.58 15.32
C SER A 142 0.34 -23.65 14.26
N SER A 143 1.41 -23.49 13.51
CA SER A 143 1.98 -24.55 12.68
C SER A 143 3.50 -24.49 12.80
N THR A 144 4.16 -25.62 12.56
CA THR A 144 5.62 -25.67 12.46
C THR A 144 6.01 -25.64 10.99
N THR A 145 6.88 -24.69 10.61
CA THR A 145 7.48 -24.72 9.28
C THR A 145 8.51 -25.83 9.20
N VAL A 146 8.45 -26.64 8.14
CA VAL A 146 9.38 -27.76 7.91
C VAL A 146 10.04 -27.65 6.53
N PRO A 147 11.23 -28.25 6.32
CA PRO A 147 11.87 -28.27 5.00
C PRO A 147 10.96 -28.86 3.93
N PHE A 148 10.95 -28.24 2.74
CA PHE A 148 10.14 -28.70 1.61
C PHE A 148 10.91 -28.58 0.28
N ASN A 149 10.36 -29.22 -0.77
CA ASN A 149 10.91 -29.11 -2.11
C ASN A 149 10.56 -27.76 -2.76
N LYS A 150 11.50 -26.82 -2.69
CA LYS A 150 11.39 -25.46 -3.24
C LYS A 150 11.18 -25.40 -4.76
N ARG A 151 11.43 -26.49 -5.49
CA ARG A 151 11.11 -26.56 -6.94
C ARG A 151 9.61 -26.77 -7.22
N LYS A 152 8.81 -27.09 -6.18
CA LYS A 152 7.38 -27.43 -6.31
C LYS A 152 6.48 -26.60 -5.41
N TYR A 153 7.01 -26.13 -4.29
CA TYR A 153 6.25 -25.49 -3.23
C TYR A 153 6.91 -24.18 -2.81
N LEU A 154 6.10 -23.25 -2.31
CA LEU A 154 6.51 -21.92 -1.85
C LEU A 154 6.63 -21.87 -0.32
N CYS A 155 5.81 -22.64 0.39
CA CYS A 155 5.89 -22.82 1.83
C CYS A 155 5.29 -24.17 2.25
N CYS A 156 5.57 -24.58 3.49
CA CYS A 156 5.01 -25.79 4.10
C CYS A 156 4.73 -25.58 5.60
N SER A 157 3.51 -25.90 5.99
CA SER A 157 3.02 -25.82 7.37
C SER A 157 2.70 -27.23 7.87
N LYS A 158 3.32 -27.65 8.97
CA LYS A 158 3.00 -28.89 9.66
C LYS A 158 2.15 -28.58 10.90
N PHE A 159 0.99 -29.22 10.99
CA PHE A 159 0.07 -29.08 12.11
C PHE A 159 0.19 -30.26 13.08
N ASP A 160 -0.12 -30.03 14.34
CA ASP A 160 -0.08 -31.08 15.36
C ASP A 160 -1.18 -32.12 15.16
N THR A 161 -2.37 -31.66 14.74
CA THR A 161 -3.55 -32.51 14.57
C THR A 161 -4.07 -32.47 13.14
N LYS A 162 -4.76 -33.55 12.75
CA LYS A 162 -5.43 -33.63 11.47
C LYS A 162 -6.52 -32.56 11.39
N GLU A 163 -7.24 -32.32 12.48
CA GLU A 163 -8.35 -31.38 12.62
C GLU A 163 -7.90 -29.95 12.32
N SER A 164 -6.84 -29.45 12.97
CA SER A 164 -6.30 -28.11 12.74
C SER A 164 -5.85 -27.93 11.28
N ARG A 165 -5.21 -28.96 10.71
CA ARG A 165 -4.84 -29.00 9.30
C ARG A 165 -6.04 -28.91 8.36
N GLN A 166 -7.15 -29.62 8.63
CA GLN A 166 -8.35 -29.54 7.77
C GLN A 166 -9.01 -28.16 7.88
N GLN A 167 -9.05 -27.59 9.08
CA GLN A 167 -9.59 -26.24 9.28
C GLN A 167 -8.76 -25.20 8.52
N PHE A 168 -7.43 -25.30 8.58
CA PHE A 168 -6.53 -24.43 7.81
C PHE A 168 -6.79 -24.56 6.30
N GLU A 169 -6.78 -25.78 5.77
CA GLU A 169 -7.04 -26.05 4.35
C GLU A 169 -8.37 -25.43 3.90
N HIS A 170 -9.44 -25.67 4.67
CA HIS A 170 -10.76 -25.16 4.37
C HIS A 170 -10.78 -23.62 4.34
N ARG A 171 -10.26 -22.98 5.40
CA ARG A 171 -10.24 -21.51 5.51
C ARG A 171 -9.35 -20.87 4.45
N PHE A 172 -8.17 -21.43 4.18
CA PHE A 172 -7.26 -20.94 3.15
C PHE A 172 -7.96 -20.95 1.78
N LEU A 173 -8.56 -22.08 1.39
CA LEU A 173 -9.24 -22.20 0.11
C LEU A 173 -10.51 -21.34 0.02
N SER A 174 -11.28 -21.21 1.10
CA SER A 174 -12.45 -20.32 1.12
C SER A 174 -12.04 -18.87 0.94
N ARG A 175 -11.03 -18.42 1.71
CA ARG A 175 -10.50 -17.06 1.63
C ARG A 175 -9.99 -16.72 0.25
N MET A 176 -9.24 -17.63 -0.36
CA MET A 176 -8.74 -17.43 -1.73
C MET A 176 -9.89 -17.19 -2.70
N ARG A 177 -10.94 -18.02 -2.66
CA ARG A 177 -12.11 -17.91 -3.55
C ARG A 177 -12.97 -16.67 -3.29
N GLU A 178 -13.15 -16.28 -2.03
CA GLU A 178 -14.04 -15.19 -1.64
C GLU A 178 -13.42 -13.81 -1.81
N ARG A 179 -12.09 -13.69 -1.65
CA ARG A 179 -11.42 -12.38 -1.56
C ARG A 179 -10.65 -11.99 -2.81
N TYR A 180 -10.23 -12.96 -3.64
CA TYR A 180 -9.27 -12.73 -4.71
C TYR A 180 -9.80 -13.18 -6.08
N GLU A 181 -9.25 -12.59 -7.12
CA GLU A 181 -9.57 -12.88 -8.51
C GLU A 181 -8.51 -13.80 -9.12
N ASN A 182 -8.83 -14.54 -10.18
CA ASN A 182 -7.87 -15.38 -10.90
C ASN A 182 -7.14 -16.43 -10.03
N VAL A 183 -7.81 -16.91 -8.98
CA VAL A 183 -7.26 -17.87 -8.01
C VAL A 183 -6.68 -19.12 -8.72
N PRO A 184 -5.43 -19.52 -8.42
CA PRO A 184 -4.84 -20.72 -8.99
C PRO A 184 -5.65 -21.99 -8.71
N LYS A 185 -5.72 -22.91 -9.68
CA LYS A 185 -6.39 -24.19 -9.51
C LYS A 185 -5.58 -25.09 -8.57
N LYS A 186 -6.23 -25.62 -7.52
CA LYS A 186 -5.62 -26.55 -6.53
C LYS A 186 -4.29 -26.01 -5.96
N PRO A 187 -4.29 -24.84 -5.29
CA PRO A 187 -3.06 -24.19 -4.82
C PRO A 187 -2.37 -24.96 -3.69
N LEU A 188 -3.07 -25.91 -3.07
CA LEU A 188 -2.56 -26.71 -1.97
C LEU A 188 -2.25 -28.16 -2.38
N LYS A 189 -1.31 -28.77 -1.65
CA LYS A 189 -1.09 -30.22 -1.57
C LYS A 189 -1.08 -30.59 -0.09
N VAL A 190 -1.74 -31.68 0.26
CA VAL A 190 -1.79 -32.21 1.63
C VAL A 190 -1.10 -33.57 1.69
N GLU A 191 -0.22 -33.75 2.68
CA GLU A 191 0.41 -35.04 3.00
C GLU A 191 0.51 -35.20 4.52
N GLY A 192 -0.24 -36.17 5.07
CA GLY A 192 -0.38 -36.31 6.52
C GLY A 192 -0.95 -35.05 7.16
N ASN A 193 -0.26 -34.54 8.19
CA ASN A 193 -0.59 -33.28 8.85
C ASN A 193 0.10 -32.06 8.22
N SER A 194 0.74 -32.20 7.06
CA SER A 194 1.44 -31.11 6.38
C SER A 194 0.62 -30.57 5.22
N VAL A 195 0.59 -29.24 5.11
CA VAL A 195 -0.01 -28.52 3.98
C VAL A 195 1.10 -27.78 3.25
N TYR A 196 1.17 -27.97 1.93
CA TYR A 196 2.13 -27.31 1.06
C TYR A 196 1.39 -26.34 0.15
N ILE A 197 1.84 -25.08 0.11
CA ILE A 197 1.40 -24.12 -0.90
C ILE A 197 2.28 -24.33 -2.14
N LYS A 198 1.68 -24.62 -3.29
CA LYS A 198 2.39 -24.87 -4.54
C LYS A 198 2.93 -23.58 -5.14
N ASP A 199 4.01 -23.70 -5.90
CA ASP A 199 4.49 -22.63 -6.77
C ASP A 199 3.57 -22.49 -8.00
N VAL A 200 2.46 -21.78 -7.80
CA VAL A 200 1.44 -21.51 -8.83
C VAL A 200 1.04 -20.03 -8.88
N PHE A 201 1.84 -19.16 -8.26
CA PHE A 201 1.59 -17.72 -8.17
C PHE A 201 2.24 -16.99 -9.36
N ASP A 202 1.85 -17.38 -10.57
CA ASP A 202 2.41 -16.83 -11.83
C ASP A 202 1.48 -15.82 -12.52
N ASP A 203 0.19 -15.80 -12.18
CA ASP A 203 -0.79 -14.87 -12.77
C ASP A 203 -0.70 -13.51 -12.05
N ALA A 204 -0.19 -12.50 -12.77
CA ALA A 204 -0.07 -11.13 -12.27
C ALA A 204 -1.40 -10.58 -11.75
N ARG A 205 -2.55 -10.97 -12.33
CA ARG A 205 -3.87 -10.48 -11.91
C ARG A 205 -4.31 -11.10 -10.59
N PHE A 206 -3.89 -12.33 -10.29
CA PHE A 206 -4.11 -12.92 -8.97
C PHE A 206 -3.31 -12.17 -7.91
N ILE A 207 -2.01 -11.99 -8.15
CA ILE A 207 -1.10 -11.28 -7.24
C ILE A 207 -1.59 -9.84 -7.01
N ASP A 208 -2.00 -9.15 -8.07
CA ASP A 208 -2.59 -7.82 -8.01
C ASP A 208 -3.86 -7.81 -7.15
N SER A 209 -4.78 -8.76 -7.35
CA SER A 209 -6.01 -8.83 -6.54
C SER A 209 -5.77 -9.05 -5.04
N VAL A 210 -4.71 -9.80 -4.68
CA VAL A 210 -4.27 -9.95 -3.29
C VAL A 210 -3.75 -8.62 -2.77
N THR A 211 -2.87 -7.97 -3.54
CA THR A 211 -2.27 -6.67 -3.20
C THR A 211 -3.34 -5.59 -3.02
N ARG A 212 -4.33 -5.52 -3.91
CA ARG A 212 -5.48 -4.62 -3.82
C ARG A 212 -6.25 -4.79 -2.51
N ARG A 213 -6.44 -6.03 -2.07
CA ARG A 213 -7.14 -6.32 -0.80
C ARG A 213 -6.34 -5.81 0.40
N VAL A 214 -5.02 -6.00 0.41
CA VAL A 214 -4.17 -5.55 1.53
C VAL A 214 -4.05 -4.03 1.54
N ALA A 215 -3.85 -3.41 0.38
CA ALA A 215 -3.86 -1.97 0.24
C ALA A 215 -5.21 -1.38 0.70
N TRP A 216 -6.33 -1.98 0.31
CA TRP A 216 -7.65 -1.58 0.80
C TRP A 216 -7.76 -1.62 2.33
N LEU A 217 -7.23 -2.65 3.00
CA LEU A 217 -7.24 -2.70 4.47
C LEU A 217 -6.42 -1.55 5.09
N VAL A 218 -5.25 -1.25 4.52
CA VAL A 218 -4.43 -0.10 4.94
C VAL A 218 -5.17 1.22 4.71
N GLY A 219 -5.80 1.39 3.54
CA GLY A 219 -6.53 2.59 3.17
C GLY A 219 -7.74 2.85 4.07
N MET A 220 -8.53 1.81 4.34
CA MET A 220 -9.66 1.89 5.28
C MET A 220 -9.21 2.33 6.68
N TYR A 221 -8.00 1.95 7.11
CA TYR A 221 -7.45 2.35 8.40
C TYR A 221 -7.03 3.83 8.48
N LEU A 222 -6.90 4.52 7.35
CA LEU A 222 -6.59 5.95 7.31
C LEU A 222 -7.75 6.84 7.77
N GLY A 223 -8.95 6.29 7.96
CA GLY A 223 -10.05 7.00 8.60
C GLY A 223 -9.84 7.29 10.09
N VAL A 224 -8.88 6.61 10.74
CA VAL A 224 -8.53 6.87 12.14
C VAL A 224 -7.93 8.27 12.28
N ASP A 225 -8.23 8.93 13.41
CA ASP A 225 -7.69 10.24 13.73
C ASP A 225 -6.16 10.21 13.82
N SER A 226 -5.51 11.23 13.27
CA SER A 226 -4.06 11.39 13.28
C SER A 226 -3.52 11.51 14.71
N ASP A 227 -4.28 12.12 15.63
CA ASP A 227 -3.88 12.28 17.03
C ASP A 227 -4.00 10.97 17.81
N ALA A 228 -4.89 10.08 17.38
CA ALA A 228 -5.08 8.76 17.98
C ALA A 228 -4.02 7.75 17.53
N ASN A 229 -3.39 7.94 16.36
CA ASN A 229 -2.41 7.01 15.84
C ASN A 229 -1.30 7.69 15.01
N HIS A 230 -0.10 7.74 15.59
CA HIS A 230 1.10 8.29 14.95
C HIS A 230 1.42 7.64 13.58
N LYS A 231 1.18 6.33 13.39
CA LYS A 231 1.46 5.68 12.10
C LYS A 231 0.49 6.12 11.00
N VAL A 232 -0.78 6.36 11.38
CA VAL A 232 -1.78 6.91 10.46
C VAL A 232 -1.41 8.34 10.09
N LYS A 233 -1.01 9.15 11.07
CA LYS A 233 -0.48 10.49 10.83
C LYS A 233 0.68 10.48 9.84
N LEU A 234 1.73 9.70 10.10
CA LEU A 234 2.90 9.61 9.21
C LEU A 234 2.52 9.24 7.77
N PHE A 235 1.59 8.31 7.57
CA PHE A 235 1.18 7.94 6.22
C PHE A 235 0.36 9.03 5.53
N LYS A 236 -0.52 9.72 6.27
CA LYS A 236 -1.23 10.90 5.76
C LYS A 236 -0.24 12.01 5.39
N ASP A 237 0.77 12.25 6.21
CA ASP A 237 1.82 13.24 5.97
C ASP A 237 2.60 12.88 4.69
N MET A 238 2.95 11.60 4.47
CA MET A 238 3.55 11.16 3.19
C MET A 238 2.63 11.36 1.98
N ILE A 239 1.31 11.19 2.12
CA ILE A 239 0.36 11.52 1.04
C ILE A 239 0.39 13.02 0.76
N VAL A 240 0.37 13.86 1.79
CA VAL A 240 0.46 15.33 1.67
C VAL A 240 1.75 15.74 0.97
N GLU A 241 2.90 15.24 1.45
CA GLU A 241 4.22 15.53 0.87
C GLU A 241 4.29 15.10 -0.59
N SER A 242 3.82 13.88 -0.90
CA SER A 242 3.80 13.37 -2.27
C SER A 242 2.96 14.26 -3.19
N ILE A 243 1.76 14.68 -2.74
CA ILE A 243 0.90 15.58 -3.52
C ILE A 243 1.58 16.93 -3.74
N GLY A 244 2.14 17.51 -2.68
CA GLY A 244 2.84 18.79 -2.74
C GLY A 244 3.99 18.77 -3.74
N GLN A 245 4.79 17.70 -3.75
CA GLN A 245 5.89 17.54 -4.69
C GLN A 245 5.41 17.27 -6.12
N LEU A 246 4.41 16.42 -6.30
CA LEU A 246 3.91 16.02 -7.62
C LEU A 246 3.22 17.16 -8.37
N THR A 247 2.60 18.10 -7.65
CA THR A 247 1.67 19.07 -8.25
C THR A 247 1.82 20.51 -7.77
N GLY A 248 2.63 20.75 -6.73
CA GLY A 248 2.72 22.05 -6.06
C GLY A 248 1.51 22.40 -5.19
N VAL A 249 0.52 21.50 -5.07
CA VAL A 249 -0.68 21.74 -4.26
C VAL A 249 -0.36 21.54 -2.77
N ALA A 250 -0.43 22.63 -2.00
CA ALA A 250 -0.15 22.61 -0.56
C ALA A 250 -1.39 22.17 0.25
N ILE A 251 -1.42 20.91 0.68
CA ILE A 251 -2.43 20.35 1.57
C ILE A 251 -2.01 20.56 3.03
N TYR A 252 -2.90 21.10 3.87
CA TYR A 252 -2.66 21.25 5.31
C TYR A 252 -3.07 20.01 6.11
N GLY A 253 -4.05 19.27 5.60
CA GLY A 253 -4.54 18.04 6.22
C GLY A 253 -5.73 17.48 5.48
N PHE A 254 -6.36 16.46 6.07
CA PHE A 254 -7.53 15.82 5.52
C PHE A 254 -8.72 15.94 6.47
N VAL A 255 -9.87 16.27 5.91
CA VAL A 255 -11.14 15.97 6.56
C VAL A 255 -11.46 14.51 6.28
N CYS A 256 -11.70 13.73 7.34
CA CYS A 256 -12.13 12.34 7.22
C CYS A 256 -13.65 12.30 7.08
N ALA A 257 -14.15 11.52 6.12
CA ALA A 257 -15.58 11.33 5.90
C ALA A 257 -15.92 9.86 5.68
N SER A 258 -17.17 9.50 5.94
CA SER A 258 -17.70 8.16 5.65
C SER A 258 -18.47 8.18 4.32
N PRO A 259 -18.38 7.12 3.49
CA PRO A 259 -19.22 6.98 2.30
C PRO A 259 -20.71 6.94 2.65
N LEU A 260 -21.58 7.41 1.75
CA LEU A 260 -23.02 7.38 1.97
C LEU A 260 -23.50 5.96 2.29
N GLY A 261 -24.24 5.80 3.39
CA GLY A 261 -24.76 4.50 3.84
C GLY A 261 -23.74 3.60 4.54
N ARG A 262 -22.52 4.10 4.83
CA ARG A 262 -21.49 3.40 5.61
C ARG A 262 -21.01 4.25 6.76
N GLU A 263 -20.85 3.66 7.94
CA GLU A 263 -20.40 4.37 9.12
C GLU A 263 -18.88 4.58 9.10
N GLU A 264 -18.14 3.69 8.44
CA GLU A 264 -16.68 3.71 8.45
C GLU A 264 -16.10 4.90 7.68
N ALA A 265 -15.40 5.79 8.41
CA ALA A 265 -14.59 6.83 7.81
C ALA A 265 -13.52 6.20 6.92
N SER A 266 -13.59 6.45 5.62
CA SER A 266 -12.69 5.86 4.61
C SER A 266 -12.42 6.80 3.44
N ILE A 267 -12.93 8.02 3.53
CA ILE A 267 -12.73 9.07 2.55
C ILE A 267 -11.82 10.12 3.17
N LEU A 268 -10.74 10.48 2.46
CA LEU A 268 -9.88 11.61 2.80
C LEU A 268 -10.16 12.76 1.84
N ILE A 269 -10.63 13.89 2.38
CA ILE A 269 -10.92 15.11 1.63
C ILE A 269 -9.82 16.13 1.93
N PRO A 270 -8.97 16.47 0.95
CA PRO A 270 -7.87 17.39 1.17
C PRO A 270 -8.36 18.79 1.51
N ASN A 271 -7.75 19.40 2.53
CA ASN A 271 -7.91 20.81 2.85
C ASN A 271 -6.68 21.59 2.38
N ILE A 272 -6.87 22.55 1.47
CA ILE A 272 -5.80 23.30 0.79
C ILE A 272 -5.73 24.70 1.38
N LYS A 273 -4.52 25.25 1.49
CA LYS A 273 -4.33 26.65 1.81
C LYS A 273 -4.69 27.54 0.60
N GLY A 274 -5.77 28.30 0.70
CA GLY A 274 -6.12 29.36 -0.23
C GLY A 274 -5.66 30.73 0.26
N ASN A 275 -5.83 31.76 -0.60
CA ASN A 275 -5.49 33.15 -0.26
C ASN A 275 -6.36 33.72 0.87
N GLU A 276 -7.59 33.23 1.01
CA GLU A 276 -8.58 33.70 2.00
C GLU A 276 -8.84 32.67 3.13
N GLY A 277 -7.98 31.66 3.25
CA GLY A 277 -8.14 30.58 4.22
C GLY A 277 -8.22 29.19 3.58
N ALA A 278 -8.66 28.21 4.36
CA ALA A 278 -8.76 26.82 3.93
C ALA A 278 -9.86 26.65 2.85
N ARG A 279 -9.56 25.89 1.79
CA ARG A 279 -10.49 25.58 0.70
C ARG A 279 -10.36 24.14 0.22
N LEU A 280 -11.37 23.68 -0.51
CA LEU A 280 -11.32 22.39 -1.21
C LEU A 280 -10.54 22.48 -2.53
N LEU A 281 -10.21 21.31 -3.06
CA LEU A 281 -9.69 21.13 -4.42
C LEU A 281 -10.68 21.68 -5.45
N THR A 282 -10.14 22.37 -6.46
CA THR A 282 -10.85 22.65 -7.71
C THR A 282 -10.86 21.42 -8.61
N ASN A 283 -11.75 21.40 -9.61
CA ASN A 283 -11.76 20.34 -10.62
C ASN A 283 -10.42 20.22 -11.37
N GLU A 284 -9.80 21.35 -11.71
CA GLU A 284 -8.53 21.38 -12.43
C GLU A 284 -7.38 20.80 -11.59
N GLU A 285 -7.33 21.10 -10.29
CA GLU A 285 -6.35 20.51 -9.37
C GLU A 285 -6.57 19.01 -9.20
N ALA A 286 -7.83 18.57 -9.06
CA ALA A 286 -8.15 17.15 -8.98
C ALA A 286 -7.73 16.40 -10.25
N LEU A 287 -7.90 17.00 -11.44
CA LEU A 287 -7.43 16.44 -12.71
C LEU A 287 -5.90 16.34 -12.78
N LYS A 288 -5.18 17.39 -12.34
CA LYS A 288 -3.70 17.37 -12.27
C LYS A 288 -3.20 16.27 -11.33
N LEU A 289 -3.85 16.11 -10.17
CA LEU A 289 -3.53 15.05 -9.23
C LEU A 289 -3.79 13.66 -9.82
N ASN A 290 -4.94 13.45 -10.46
CA ASN A 290 -5.24 12.19 -11.13
C ASN A 290 -4.21 11.83 -12.22
N TYR A 291 -3.71 12.83 -12.95
CA TYR A 291 -2.61 12.63 -13.90
C TYR A 291 -1.30 12.21 -13.20
N ALA A 292 -0.94 12.86 -12.10
CA ALA A 292 0.29 12.54 -11.34
C ALA A 292 0.26 11.14 -10.70
N PHE A 293 -0.89 10.73 -10.18
CA PHE A 293 -1.11 9.37 -9.68
C PHE A 293 -1.30 8.34 -10.80
N ASN A 294 -1.46 8.80 -12.06
CA ASN A 294 -1.74 7.98 -13.22
C ASN A 294 -2.99 7.09 -13.01
N GLY A 295 -4.04 7.68 -12.45
CA GLY A 295 -5.27 7.00 -12.08
C GLY A 295 -6.37 7.96 -11.59
N ALA A 296 -7.62 7.50 -11.62
CA ALA A 296 -8.76 8.26 -11.12
C ALA A 296 -8.88 8.16 -9.58
N VAL A 297 -7.93 8.79 -8.88
CA VAL A 297 -7.81 8.76 -7.41
C VAL A 297 -8.74 9.76 -6.73
N PHE A 298 -8.74 11.00 -7.22
CA PHE A 298 -9.54 12.12 -6.70
C PHE A 298 -10.86 12.17 -7.45
N CYS A 299 -11.90 11.61 -6.83
CA CYS A 299 -13.24 11.53 -7.38
C CYS A 299 -14.12 12.67 -6.85
N ASP A 300 -15.14 13.06 -7.62
CA ASP A 300 -16.19 13.95 -7.10
C ASP A 300 -17.14 13.17 -6.18
N LEU A 301 -17.20 13.61 -4.94
CA LEU A 301 -17.90 13.02 -3.80
C LEU A 301 -19.11 13.86 -3.37
N TYR A 302 -19.50 14.87 -4.13
CA TYR A 302 -20.70 15.65 -3.84
C TYR A 302 -21.92 14.74 -3.70
N GLY A 303 -22.58 14.79 -2.53
CA GLY A 303 -23.73 13.94 -2.21
C GLY A 303 -23.42 12.45 -2.00
N LYS A 304 -22.13 12.06 -1.94
CA LYS A 304 -21.68 10.66 -1.76
C LYS A 304 -21.08 10.39 -0.38
N THR A 305 -21.07 11.36 0.52
CA THR A 305 -20.55 11.25 1.89
C THR A 305 -21.67 11.32 2.93
N GLN A 306 -21.45 10.72 4.10
CA GLN A 306 -22.26 11.01 5.29
C GLN A 306 -21.99 12.45 5.75
N GLY A 307 -23.05 13.20 6.02
CA GLY A 307 -22.96 14.62 6.36
C GLY A 307 -22.91 15.53 5.13
N LYS A 308 -23.57 16.69 5.24
CA LYS A 308 -23.44 17.75 4.23
C LYS A 308 -22.10 18.45 4.47
N LEU A 309 -21.15 18.23 3.57
CA LEU A 309 -20.01 19.12 3.43
C LEU A 309 -20.56 20.43 2.86
N LEU A 310 -20.76 21.42 3.72
CA LEU A 310 -21.23 22.74 3.33
C LEU A 310 -20.09 23.41 2.57
N VAL A 311 -20.24 23.53 1.25
CA VAL A 311 -19.28 24.27 0.45
C VAL A 311 -19.96 25.48 -0.17
N ASN A 312 -19.60 26.66 0.32
CA ASN A 312 -19.93 27.90 -0.36
C ASN A 312 -19.07 27.98 -1.64
N GLY A 313 -19.71 27.91 -2.80
CA GLY A 313 -19.10 28.31 -4.09
C GLY A 313 -18.22 27.29 -4.82
N SER A 314 -18.06 26.04 -4.36
CA SER A 314 -17.29 25.01 -5.09
C SER A 314 -18.13 24.24 -6.11
N SER A 315 -17.55 23.91 -7.26
CA SER A 315 -18.18 23.09 -8.31
C SER A 315 -18.23 21.58 -8.02
N GLY A 316 -17.72 21.12 -6.87
CA GLY A 316 -17.67 19.70 -6.48
C GLY A 316 -16.84 19.48 -5.21
N VAL A 317 -16.85 18.26 -4.68
CA VAL A 317 -16.05 17.86 -3.51
C VAL A 317 -15.10 16.75 -3.92
N TYR A 318 -13.82 17.06 -4.11
CA TYR A 318 -12.84 16.05 -4.55
C TYR A 318 -12.09 15.44 -3.37
N GLY A 319 -12.05 14.11 -3.31
CA GLY A 319 -11.35 13.37 -2.28
C GLY A 319 -10.95 11.97 -2.72
N ILE A 320 -10.21 11.28 -1.85
CA ILE A 320 -9.72 9.92 -2.04
C ILE A 320 -10.65 8.97 -1.30
N ASP A 321 -11.33 8.08 -2.02
CA ASP A 321 -12.23 7.08 -1.44
C ASP A 321 -11.51 5.73 -1.30
N PHE A 322 -10.97 5.45 -0.10
CA PHE A 322 -10.30 4.19 0.21
C PHE A 322 -11.29 3.02 0.38
N SER A 323 -12.60 3.25 0.33
CA SER A 323 -13.56 2.13 0.24
C SER A 323 -13.48 1.42 -1.11
N ASN A 324 -12.93 2.07 -2.13
CA ASN A 324 -12.58 1.50 -3.42
C ASN A 324 -11.18 0.85 -3.38
N LYS A 325 -11.09 -0.42 -3.78
CA LYS A 325 -9.86 -1.22 -3.68
C LYS A 325 -8.81 -0.76 -4.70
N GLU A 326 -9.24 -0.36 -5.88
CA GLU A 326 -8.39 0.11 -6.97
C GLU A 326 -7.76 1.47 -6.62
N ILE A 327 -8.53 2.39 -6.03
CA ILE A 327 -8.03 3.68 -5.52
C ILE A 327 -7.01 3.44 -4.39
N SER A 328 -7.36 2.57 -3.43
CA SER A 328 -6.47 2.24 -2.31
C SER A 328 -5.14 1.69 -2.79
N HIS A 329 -5.19 0.73 -3.72
CA HIS A 329 -4.00 0.13 -4.30
C HIS A 329 -3.16 1.15 -5.05
N CYS A 330 -3.77 1.97 -5.91
CA CYS A 330 -3.09 3.02 -6.66
C CYS A 330 -2.36 4.00 -5.73
N VAL A 331 -3.05 4.54 -4.72
CA VAL A 331 -2.44 5.51 -3.80
C VAL A 331 -1.31 4.87 -3.01
N ILE A 332 -1.55 3.73 -2.34
CA ILE A 332 -0.56 3.15 -1.43
C ILE A 332 0.69 2.70 -2.18
N THR A 333 0.53 2.07 -3.34
CA THR A 333 1.69 1.67 -4.16
C THR A 333 2.45 2.88 -4.66
N LYS A 334 1.77 3.92 -5.15
CA LYS A 334 2.40 5.14 -5.64
C LYS A 334 3.22 5.84 -4.55
N ILE A 335 2.67 5.97 -3.34
CA ILE A 335 3.38 6.57 -2.20
C ILE A 335 4.64 5.75 -1.88
N ILE A 336 4.51 4.43 -1.76
CA ILE A 336 5.65 3.56 -1.43
C ILE A 336 6.73 3.59 -2.53
N GLU A 337 6.35 3.49 -3.80
CA GLU A 337 7.27 3.47 -4.95
C GLU A 337 7.95 4.82 -5.19
N SER A 338 7.31 5.92 -4.76
CA SER A 338 7.88 7.26 -4.85
C SER A 338 8.68 7.66 -3.60
N SER A 339 8.78 6.78 -2.60
CA SER A 339 9.53 7.02 -1.37
C SER A 339 11.00 6.60 -1.49
N VAL A 340 11.84 7.18 -0.64
CA VAL A 340 13.18 6.65 -0.29
C VAL A 340 13.16 6.01 1.09
N ILE A 341 14.15 5.16 1.36
CA ILE A 341 14.47 4.69 2.71
C ILE A 341 15.38 5.70 3.39
N ASN A 342 15.01 6.16 4.60
CA ASN A 342 15.84 7.07 5.39
C ASN A 342 16.75 6.35 6.40
N LYS A 343 17.56 7.13 7.12
CA LYS A 343 18.52 6.63 8.13
C LYS A 343 17.86 5.83 9.26
N ASP A 344 16.59 6.06 9.54
CA ASP A 344 15.80 5.40 10.59
C ASP A 344 15.10 4.12 10.06
N HIS A 345 15.38 3.74 8.80
CA HIS A 345 14.80 2.61 8.10
C HIS A 345 13.28 2.75 7.85
N GLU A 346 12.80 3.99 7.77
CA GLU A 346 11.42 4.35 7.45
C GLU A 346 11.29 4.87 6.00
N LEU A 347 10.05 4.95 5.51
CA LEU A 347 9.75 5.63 4.24
C LEU A 347 9.77 7.15 4.46
N SER A 348 10.28 7.86 3.47
CA SER A 348 10.26 9.33 3.40
C SER A 348 10.12 9.76 1.95
N ILE A 349 9.48 10.90 1.70
CA ILE A 349 9.35 11.45 0.36
C ILE A 349 10.56 12.34 0.06
N ASP A 350 11.40 11.95 -0.90
CA ASP A 350 12.57 12.75 -1.30
C ASP A 350 12.14 13.84 -2.32
N PRO A 351 12.30 15.13 -1.99
CA PRO A 351 11.97 16.24 -2.89
C PRO A 351 12.70 16.23 -4.24
N GLU A 352 13.87 15.60 -4.33
CA GLU A 352 14.72 15.61 -5.52
C GLU A 352 14.46 14.43 -6.47
N LEU A 353 13.74 13.38 -6.03
CA LEU A 353 13.44 12.20 -6.85
C LEU A 353 12.56 12.51 -8.09
N HIS A 354 11.87 13.65 -8.10
CA HIS A 354 10.85 13.98 -9.09
C HIS A 354 11.41 14.31 -10.50
N PHE A 355 12.73 14.39 -10.66
CA PHE A 355 13.37 14.63 -11.95
C PHE A 355 13.82 13.37 -12.70
N ARG A 356 13.16 12.20 -12.57
CA ARG A 356 13.29 11.15 -13.63
C ARG A 356 12.31 9.99 -13.57
N GLU A 357 11.74 9.75 -14.75
CA GLU A 357 11.25 8.48 -15.31
C GLU A 357 10.63 7.47 -14.32
N LEU A 358 9.47 7.85 -13.79
CA LEU A 358 8.44 6.86 -13.51
C LEU A 358 8.13 6.16 -14.85
N SER A 359 8.58 4.92 -14.99
CA SER A 359 8.10 4.02 -16.05
C SER A 359 6.58 4.19 -16.16
N PRO A 360 5.99 4.31 -17.37
CA PRO A 360 4.55 4.34 -17.48
C PRO A 360 4.01 3.06 -16.86
N ALA A 361 3.44 3.16 -15.67
CA ALA A 361 2.59 2.12 -15.15
C ALA A 361 1.35 2.15 -16.04
N GLN A 362 1.39 1.52 -17.21
CA GLN A 362 0.17 1.27 -17.96
C GLN A 362 -0.70 0.39 -17.07
N SER A 363 -1.63 1.03 -16.37
CA SER A 363 -2.75 0.35 -15.73
C SER A 363 -3.39 -0.54 -16.79
N PRO A 364 -3.61 -1.85 -16.54
CA PRO A 364 -4.22 -2.74 -17.53
C PRO A 364 -5.69 -2.42 -17.84
N PHE A 365 -6.28 -1.34 -17.32
CA PHE A 365 -7.71 -1.12 -17.39
C PHE A 365 -8.09 0.15 -18.15
N ASN A 366 -8.75 -0.11 -19.28
CA ASN A 366 -9.63 0.81 -19.97
C ASN A 366 -10.45 1.62 -18.95
N SER A 367 -10.41 2.93 -19.10
CA SER A 367 -11.23 3.90 -18.41
C SER A 367 -12.69 3.42 -18.31
N PRO A 368 -13.41 3.67 -17.20
CA PRO A 368 -14.85 3.62 -17.23
C PRO A 368 -15.31 4.66 -18.26
N ILE A 369 -15.88 4.16 -19.35
CA ILE A 369 -16.53 4.95 -20.39
C ILE A 369 -17.54 5.87 -19.69
N HIS A 370 -17.47 7.16 -20.04
CA HIS A 370 -18.46 8.18 -19.72
C HIS A 370 -19.90 7.61 -19.78
N ALA A 371 -20.55 7.49 -18.64
CA ALA A 371 -21.99 7.39 -18.58
C ALA A 371 -22.58 8.81 -18.75
N GLY A 372 -22.67 9.25 -20.00
CA GLY A 372 -23.52 10.37 -20.42
C GLY A 372 -24.70 9.83 -21.23
N PRO A 373 -25.90 10.42 -21.11
CA PRO A 373 -27.15 9.78 -21.48
C PRO A 373 -27.33 9.63 -23.00
N SER A 374 -27.93 8.49 -23.37
CA SER A 374 -28.40 8.15 -24.70
C SER A 374 -29.09 9.30 -25.43
N GLY A 375 -28.61 9.59 -26.63
CA GLY A 375 -29.25 10.50 -27.58
C GLY A 375 -28.79 10.20 -29.00
N LEU A 376 -29.57 9.36 -29.68
CA LEU A 376 -29.51 9.05 -31.12
C LEU A 376 -28.90 10.14 -32.01
N ARG A 377 -27.90 9.76 -32.83
CA ARG A 377 -27.87 10.08 -34.27
C ARG A 377 -26.80 9.26 -35.01
N THR A 378 -27.24 8.74 -36.14
CA THR A 378 -26.55 7.90 -37.15
C THR A 378 -25.32 8.56 -37.77
N PRO A 379 -24.38 7.77 -38.32
CA PRO A 379 -23.09 8.26 -38.84
C PRO A 379 -23.19 8.70 -40.31
N PRO A 380 -22.28 9.57 -40.77
CA PRO A 380 -21.88 9.49 -42.17
C PRO A 380 -20.35 9.45 -42.35
N ASN A 381 -19.94 8.37 -43.01
CA ASN A 381 -19.00 8.24 -44.13
C ASN A 381 -17.67 9.00 -44.15
N GLN A 382 -16.63 8.16 -44.34
CA GLN A 382 -15.35 8.43 -44.98
C GLN A 382 -15.46 9.29 -46.25
N ARG A 383 -14.56 10.27 -46.38
CA ARG A 383 -13.99 10.64 -47.68
C ARG A 383 -12.59 11.25 -47.56
N SER A 384 -11.73 10.69 -48.40
CA SER A 384 -10.34 11.00 -48.76
C SER A 384 -10.05 12.44 -49.21
N ARG A 385 -8.80 12.88 -48.98
CA ARG A 385 -7.84 13.64 -49.87
C ARG A 385 -6.93 14.53 -49.01
N SER A 386 -5.65 14.22 -48.83
CA SER A 386 -4.48 14.50 -49.69
C SER A 386 -4.12 15.99 -49.88
N ARG A 387 -2.96 16.37 -49.30
CA ARG A 387 -1.94 17.38 -49.71
C ARG A 387 -2.38 18.83 -49.98
N SER A 388 -1.75 19.77 -49.27
CA SER A 388 -0.84 20.77 -49.89
C SER A 388 0.04 21.45 -48.82
N ARG A 389 1.28 21.75 -49.23
CA ARG A 389 2.28 22.60 -48.57
C ARG A 389 2.02 24.06 -48.97
N ASP A 390 2.30 25.00 -48.06
CA ASP A 390 2.98 26.31 -48.29
C ASP A 390 2.89 27.11 -46.97
N SER A 391 3.96 27.50 -46.27
CA SER A 391 5.08 28.44 -46.54
C SER A 391 4.84 29.82 -45.91
N GLY A 392 5.82 30.32 -45.13
CA GLY A 392 5.90 31.71 -44.61
C GLY A 392 5.91 31.77 -43.07
N ILE A 393 7.06 31.83 -42.39
CA ILE A 393 7.91 33.00 -42.09
C ILE A 393 7.16 34.11 -41.34
N GLY A 394 7.66 34.46 -40.15
CA GLY A 394 7.67 35.87 -39.70
C GLY A 394 7.16 36.16 -38.29
N GLU A 395 8.11 36.41 -37.38
CA GLU A 395 8.07 37.44 -36.33
C GLU A 395 7.41 37.14 -34.96
N SER A 396 8.26 37.23 -33.93
CA SER A 396 7.94 37.57 -32.54
C SER A 396 8.75 38.83 -32.19
N PRO A 397 8.54 39.47 -31.02
CA PRO A 397 7.38 40.21 -30.53
C PRO A 397 7.81 41.65 -30.10
N PRO A 398 6.93 42.52 -29.55
CA PRO A 398 7.39 43.66 -28.77
C PRO A 398 7.11 43.49 -27.26
N LYS A 399 8.17 43.67 -26.46
CA LYS A 399 8.11 44.09 -25.05
C LYS A 399 7.86 45.61 -24.97
N PRO A 400 7.25 46.09 -23.88
CA PRO A 400 7.87 47.15 -23.05
C PRO A 400 7.82 46.74 -21.56
N LYS A 401 8.90 46.82 -20.76
CA LYS A 401 9.70 47.93 -20.21
C LYS A 401 9.42 48.10 -18.70
N ASP A 402 10.52 48.12 -17.97
CA ASP A 402 10.67 48.20 -16.51
C ASP A 402 10.18 49.51 -15.87
N SER A 403 9.87 49.44 -14.56
CA SER A 403 9.99 50.45 -13.49
C SER A 403 9.20 49.91 -12.27
N GLY A 404 9.60 49.90 -11.01
CA GLY A 404 10.73 50.45 -10.25
C GLY A 404 10.56 50.03 -8.78
N ALA A 405 11.63 50.14 -8.00
CA ALA A 405 11.81 49.66 -6.63
C ALA A 405 10.93 50.33 -5.54
N SER A 406 10.79 49.68 -4.36
CA SER A 406 11.20 50.26 -3.06
C SER A 406 10.91 49.35 -1.83
N SER A 407 11.94 49.25 -0.97
CA SER A 407 11.96 49.24 0.51
C SER A 407 11.24 48.19 1.39
N GLY A 408 12.04 47.50 2.21
CA GLY A 408 11.99 47.57 3.68
C GLY A 408 11.14 46.53 4.44
N GLY A 409 11.79 45.71 5.27
CA GLY A 409 11.17 44.73 6.20
C GLY A 409 10.40 45.37 7.38
N PRO A 410 10.02 44.65 8.46
CA PRO A 410 10.64 43.42 9.00
C PRO A 410 9.65 42.24 9.25
N GLU A 411 10.23 41.10 9.65
CA GLU A 411 9.56 39.97 10.32
C GLU A 411 8.67 40.42 11.49
N PRO A 412 7.62 39.64 11.79
CA PRO A 412 7.36 39.26 13.16
C PRO A 412 7.26 37.74 13.32
N SER A 413 8.12 37.23 14.19
CA SER A 413 7.86 36.08 15.05
C SER A 413 6.48 36.18 15.72
N THR A 414 5.64 35.16 15.61
CA THR A 414 4.61 34.90 16.62
C THR A 414 4.32 33.41 16.72
N GLU A 415 4.34 32.96 17.96
CA GLU A 415 4.11 31.62 18.46
C GLU A 415 2.69 31.11 18.19
N LEU A 416 2.59 29.78 18.37
CA LEU A 416 1.41 28.95 18.57
C LEU A 416 0.16 29.67 19.14
N SER A 417 -0.97 29.42 18.48
CA SER A 417 -2.29 29.58 19.07
C SER A 417 -3.17 28.46 18.53
N ASP A 418 -3.44 27.49 19.39
CA ASP A 418 -4.46 26.46 19.22
C ASP A 418 -5.82 27.10 18.91
N MET A 419 -6.49 26.61 17.87
CA MET A 419 -7.94 26.79 17.73
C MET A 419 -8.60 25.42 17.85
N GLU A 420 -9.05 25.15 19.07
CA GLU A 420 -10.03 24.12 19.37
C GLU A 420 -11.33 24.42 18.62
N TRP A 421 -11.78 23.47 17.79
CA TRP A 421 -13.17 23.42 17.34
C TRP A 421 -13.86 22.30 18.12
N GLU A 422 -14.59 22.68 19.17
CA GLU A 422 -15.49 21.79 19.88
C GLU A 422 -16.60 21.32 18.92
N SER A 423 -16.65 20.01 18.66
CA SER A 423 -17.82 19.35 18.11
C SER A 423 -18.32 18.34 19.14
N SER A 424 -19.28 18.79 19.94
CA SER A 424 -20.05 17.96 20.86
C SER A 424 -20.88 16.92 20.09
N ILE A 425 -20.44 15.66 20.05
CA ILE A 425 -21.33 14.51 19.84
C ILE A 425 -20.85 13.34 20.71
N HIS A 426 -21.62 13.02 21.75
CA HIS A 426 -21.53 11.77 22.49
C HIS A 426 -21.83 10.58 21.58
N PHE A 427 -20.89 9.65 21.40
CA PHE A 427 -21.20 8.29 20.98
C PHE A 427 -20.41 7.26 21.78
N GLN A 428 -21.17 6.31 22.32
CA GLN A 428 -20.73 5.14 23.05
C GLN A 428 -20.16 4.07 22.10
N ASN A 429 -19.04 3.49 22.52
CA ASN A 429 -18.52 2.15 22.23
C ASN A 429 -19.20 1.33 21.11
N GLY A 430 -18.58 1.32 19.93
CA GLY A 430 -18.81 0.33 18.87
C GLY A 430 -17.52 -0.44 18.57
N ARG A 431 -17.53 -1.76 18.81
CA ARG A 431 -16.45 -2.71 18.43
C ARG A 431 -16.44 -2.91 16.91
N LEU A 432 -15.25 -2.94 16.32
CA LEU A 432 -14.97 -3.45 14.97
C LEU A 432 -13.82 -4.49 15.00
N PRO A 433 -13.69 -5.34 13.96
CA PRO A 433 -12.98 -6.61 14.03
C PRO A 433 -11.46 -6.47 13.80
N ASN A 434 -10.74 -7.05 14.77
CA ASN A 434 -9.35 -7.48 14.85
C ASN A 434 -8.40 -7.22 13.66
N GLY A 435 -7.41 -6.36 13.94
CA GLY A 435 -6.03 -6.44 13.45
C GLY A 435 -5.09 -6.02 14.59
N HIS A 436 -4.47 -7.00 15.25
CA HIS A 436 -3.37 -6.96 16.25
C HIS A 436 -3.45 -5.96 17.44
N LEU A 437 -3.79 -6.46 18.64
CA LEU A 437 -3.59 -5.79 19.93
C LEU A 437 -2.87 -6.69 20.95
N ASP A 438 -2.20 -6.01 21.87
CA ASP A 438 -1.25 -6.39 22.90
C ASP A 438 -1.64 -7.57 23.84
N LYS A 439 -0.63 -8.26 24.41
CA LYS A 439 -0.71 -9.46 25.26
C LYS A 439 -1.59 -9.29 26.52
N ALA A 440 -1.92 -8.06 26.91
CA ALA A 440 -2.76 -7.77 28.08
C ALA A 440 -4.29 -7.95 27.85
N GLN A 441 -4.76 -8.20 26.62
CA GLN A 441 -6.19 -8.37 26.33
C GLN A 441 -6.67 -9.83 26.17
N LEU A 442 -5.76 -10.81 26.23
CA LEU A 442 -6.07 -12.24 26.01
C LEU A 442 -6.79 -12.95 27.18
N ALA A 443 -6.92 -12.34 28.35
CA ALA A 443 -7.48 -13.02 29.54
C ALA A 443 -8.99 -12.82 29.79
N ARG A 444 -9.76 -12.20 28.88
CA ARG A 444 -11.18 -11.86 29.13
C ARG A 444 -12.19 -12.33 28.07
N LEU A 445 -11.82 -13.26 27.18
CA LEU A 445 -12.74 -13.79 26.14
C LEU A 445 -13.07 -15.28 26.26
N SER A 446 -12.67 -15.94 27.35
CA SER A 446 -13.05 -17.33 27.63
C SER A 446 -14.15 -17.38 28.70
N SER A 447 -15.42 -17.23 28.30
CA SER A 447 -16.60 -17.86 28.93
C SER A 447 -17.90 -17.58 28.15
N PRO A 448 -18.75 -18.59 27.91
CA PRO A 448 -20.01 -18.46 27.19
C PRO A 448 -21.10 -17.88 28.10
N THR A 449 -21.85 -16.88 27.61
CA THR A 449 -23.07 -16.41 28.29
C THR A 449 -24.30 -17.03 27.61
N GLY A 450 -24.94 -17.96 28.31
CA GLY A 450 -26.34 -18.32 28.13
C GLY A 450 -27.01 -18.29 29.50
N LYS A 451 -27.90 -17.32 29.71
CA LYS A 451 -28.72 -17.18 30.92
C LYS A 451 -29.80 -18.28 30.96
N SER A 452 -30.04 -18.87 32.13
CA SER A 452 -31.35 -19.36 32.53
C SER A 452 -31.61 -18.86 33.95
N GLN A 453 -32.84 -18.40 34.19
CA GLN A 453 -33.33 -17.78 35.41
C GLN A 453 -33.53 -18.80 36.54
N ASP A 454 -33.34 -18.29 37.76
CA ASP A 454 -33.91 -18.60 39.09
C ASP A 454 -34.65 -19.94 39.34
N GLY A 455 -34.31 -20.56 40.48
CA GLY A 455 -35.19 -21.50 41.17
C GLY A 455 -34.50 -22.47 42.14
N ALA A 456 -34.30 -22.02 43.37
CA ALA A 456 -33.86 -22.70 44.60
C ALA A 456 -34.04 -24.24 44.74
N LEU A 457 -33.04 -24.93 45.31
CA LEU A 457 -33.05 -25.52 46.67
C LEU A 457 -31.94 -26.60 46.85
N GLU A 458 -31.19 -26.44 47.95
CA GLU A 458 -30.61 -27.45 48.86
C GLU A 458 -29.89 -28.73 48.35
N GLY A 459 -28.64 -28.90 48.82
CA GLY A 459 -28.32 -30.01 49.72
C GLY A 459 -27.54 -31.23 49.21
N PHE A 460 -26.19 -31.15 49.29
CA PHE A 460 -25.25 -32.23 49.68
C PHE A 460 -25.17 -33.54 48.81
N PRO A 461 -24.25 -34.51 49.06
CA PRO A 461 -22.87 -34.48 48.53
C PRO A 461 -22.34 -35.83 47.97
N ARG A 462 -21.10 -35.83 47.45
CA ARG A 462 -20.21 -37.01 47.18
C ARG A 462 -20.71 -37.95 46.06
N LEU A 463 -19.91 -38.43 45.12
CA LEU A 463 -18.52 -38.92 45.11
C LEU A 463 -17.85 -38.56 43.78
#